data_AF-A0A117DP91-F1
#
_entry.id   AF-A0A117DP91-F1
#
_cell.length_a   1.000
_cell.length_b   1.000
_cell.length_c   1.000
_cell.angle_alpha   90.00
_cell.angle_beta   90.00
_cell.angle_gamma   90.00
#
_symmetry.space_group_name_H-M   'P 1'
#
loop_
_entity.id
_entity.type
_entity.pdbx_description
1 polymer ?
#
loop_
_entity_poly.entity_id
_entity_poly.type
_entity_poly.pdbx_seq_one_letter_code
_entity_poly.pdbx_strand_id
1 'polypeptide(L)'
;MKPQAPFKRRILLSTKGRTSHYVCFDCRKQFAKPTSSVVVRDALGKPMRSGVGFDSGAAEFKCPQCGQPMTHLGKNFRAPVQNDAEGWEVARRLVNAGFRYAHTWRPYPTRLRDVTAFIEQNSCKSPGERLLDQWKGQS
;
A
#
# COMPACT_ATOMS: atom_id res chain seq x y z
N MET A 1 -29.58 -32.72 -30.47
CA MET A 1 -28.58 -31.62 -30.38
C MET A 1 -28.09 -31.55 -28.93
N LYS A 2 -26.79 -31.72 -28.67
CA LYS A 2 -26.25 -31.69 -27.29
C LYS A 2 -25.90 -30.24 -26.91
N PRO A 3 -26.27 -29.76 -25.70
CA PRO A 3 -25.90 -28.43 -25.26
C PRO A 3 -24.39 -28.36 -25.01
N GLN A 4 -23.75 -27.34 -25.58
CA GLN A 4 -22.34 -27.03 -25.38
C GLN A 4 -22.13 -26.55 -23.92
N ALA A 5 -21.19 -27.15 -23.21
CA ALA A 5 -20.80 -26.73 -21.86
C ALA A 5 -20.23 -25.30 -21.86
N PRO A 6 -20.42 -24.51 -20.79
CA PRO A 6 -19.85 -23.17 -20.73
C PRO A 6 -18.32 -23.25 -20.73
N PHE A 7 -17.71 -22.58 -21.70
CA PHE A 7 -16.27 -22.33 -21.75
C PHE A 7 -15.85 -21.65 -20.45
N LYS A 8 -15.28 -22.43 -19.52
CA LYS A 8 -14.52 -21.87 -18.40
C LYS A 8 -13.31 -21.17 -19.02
N ARG A 9 -13.43 -19.86 -19.25
CA ARG A 9 -12.29 -19.01 -19.61
C ARG A 9 -11.31 -19.11 -18.44
N ARG A 10 -10.35 -20.02 -18.55
CA ARG A 10 -9.15 -20.03 -17.74
C ARG A 10 -8.41 -18.77 -18.16
N ILE A 11 -8.66 -17.66 -17.47
CA ILE A 11 -7.89 -16.43 -17.63
C ILE A 11 -6.49 -16.80 -17.14
N LEU A 12 -5.65 -17.23 -18.08
CA LEU A 12 -4.22 -17.28 -17.86
C LEU A 12 -3.77 -15.81 -17.85
N LEU A 13 -3.83 -15.19 -16.68
CA LEU A 13 -3.19 -13.90 -16.42
C LEU A 13 -1.68 -14.11 -16.58
N SER A 14 -1.18 -14.02 -17.82
CA SER A 14 0.24 -13.95 -18.11
C SER A 14 0.76 -12.60 -17.63
N THR A 15 1.25 -12.60 -16.40
CA THR A 15 1.68 -11.46 -15.60
C THR A 15 3.10 -11.02 -15.98
N LYS A 16 3.28 -10.35 -17.12
CA LYS A 16 4.41 -9.39 -17.27
C LYS A 16 4.06 -8.03 -16.64
N GLY A 17 3.37 -8.05 -15.51
CA GLY A 17 3.03 -6.86 -14.74
C GLY A 17 4.15 -6.52 -13.76
N ARG A 18 4.34 -5.23 -13.46
CA ARG A 18 5.23 -4.81 -12.36
C ARG A 18 4.71 -5.40 -11.05
N THR A 19 5.61 -5.93 -10.24
CA THR A 19 5.27 -6.39 -8.89
C THR A 19 5.42 -5.27 -7.88
N SER A 20 4.67 -5.37 -6.78
CA SER A 20 4.80 -4.50 -5.62
C SER A 20 4.90 -5.30 -4.34
N HIS A 21 5.35 -4.66 -3.26
CA HIS A 21 5.51 -5.32 -1.98
C HIS A 21 4.25 -5.18 -1.13
N TYR A 22 3.83 -6.32 -0.62
CA TYR A 22 2.74 -6.47 0.33
C TYR A 22 3.31 -7.10 1.59
N VAL A 23 2.83 -6.68 2.74
CA VAL A 23 3.27 -7.22 4.03
C VAL A 23 2.12 -7.76 4.84
N CYS A 24 2.39 -8.84 5.56
CA CYS A 24 1.56 -9.25 6.68
C CYS A 24 2.28 -8.84 7.96
N PHE A 25 1.72 -7.90 8.71
CA PHE A 25 2.34 -7.43 9.95
C PHE A 25 2.24 -8.44 11.10
N ASP A 26 1.28 -9.37 11.05
CA ASP A 26 1.13 -10.40 12.08
C ASP A 26 2.14 -11.52 11.89
N CYS A 27 2.39 -11.93 10.65
CA CYS A 27 3.45 -12.89 10.32
C CYS A 27 4.83 -12.24 10.16
N ARG A 28 4.92 -10.91 10.10
CA ARG A 28 6.16 -10.14 9.85
C ARG A 28 6.88 -10.62 8.59
N LYS A 29 6.14 -10.71 7.48
CA LYS A 29 6.65 -11.20 6.19
C LYS A 29 6.25 -10.30 5.04
N GLN A 30 7.16 -10.16 4.08
CA GLN A 30 6.97 -9.47 2.81
C GLN A 30 6.72 -10.47 1.69
N PHE A 31 5.81 -10.10 0.79
CA PHE A 31 5.43 -10.87 -0.38
C PHE A 31 5.43 -9.96 -1.60
N ALA A 32 5.92 -10.46 -2.74
CA ALA A 32 5.75 -9.80 -4.03
C ALA A 32 4.41 -10.21 -4.63
N LYS A 33 3.56 -9.22 -4.96
CA LYS A 33 2.29 -9.45 -5.67
C LYS A 33 2.27 -8.61 -6.94
N PRO A 34 1.57 -9.07 -8.00
CA PRO A 34 1.39 -8.25 -9.18
C PRO A 34 0.63 -6.98 -8.80
N THR A 35 1.11 -5.82 -9.28
CA THR A 35 0.31 -4.60 -9.23
C THR A 35 -0.87 -4.82 -10.18
N SER A 36 -2.02 -5.18 -9.63
CA SER A 36 -3.26 -5.30 -10.39
C SER A 36 -3.71 -3.89 -10.77
N SER A 37 -3.18 -3.34 -11.86
CA SER A 37 -3.89 -2.24 -12.52
C SER A 37 -5.18 -2.84 -13.07
N VAL A 38 -6.30 -2.63 -12.40
CA VAL A 38 -7.60 -2.83 -13.03
C VAL A 38 -7.65 -1.87 -14.20
N VAL A 39 -7.42 -2.37 -15.40
CA VAL A 39 -7.58 -1.58 -16.63
C VAL A 39 -9.07 -1.50 -16.89
N VAL A 40 -9.70 -0.45 -16.37
CA VAL A 40 -11.06 -0.10 -16.78
C VAL A 40 -10.99 0.36 -18.23
N ARG A 41 -11.83 -0.22 -19.10
CA ARG A 41 -11.93 0.18 -20.51
C ARG A 41 -13.21 0.98 -20.69
N ASP A 42 -13.16 2.03 -21.50
CA ASP A 42 -14.36 2.76 -21.91
C ASP A 42 -15.24 1.91 -22.85
N ALA A 43 -16.40 2.44 -23.23
CA ALA A 43 -17.33 1.77 -24.14
C ALA A 43 -16.74 1.46 -25.53
N LEU A 44 -15.65 2.13 -25.91
CA LEU A 44 -14.91 1.92 -27.16
C LEU A 44 -13.73 0.94 -26.99
N GLY A 45 -13.57 0.35 -25.80
CA GLY A 45 -12.50 -0.59 -25.49
C GLY A 45 -11.13 0.07 -25.23
N LYS A 46 -11.04 1.40 -25.24
CA LYS A 46 -9.81 2.13 -24.90
C LYS A 46 -9.57 2.09 -23.39
N PRO A 47 -8.31 1.94 -22.94
CA PRO A 47 -8.00 1.98 -21.51
C PRO A 47 -8.34 3.36 -20.97
N MET A 48 -9.28 3.43 -20.03
CA MET A 48 -9.56 4.64 -19.28
C MET A 48 -8.34 4.88 -18.39
N ARG A 49 -7.58 5.96 -18.64
CA ARG A 49 -6.61 6.45 -17.66
C ARG A 49 -7.43 6.85 -16.46
N SER A 50 -7.46 6.04 -15.41
CA SER A 50 -8.04 6.44 -14.13
C SER A 50 -7.30 7.70 -13.69
N GLY A 51 -7.91 8.87 -13.93
CA GLY A 51 -7.41 10.18 -13.50
C GLY A 51 -7.56 10.41 -12.00
N VAL A 52 -7.52 9.33 -11.22
CA VAL A 52 -7.65 9.32 -9.77
C VAL A 52 -6.41 8.64 -9.20
N GLY A 53 -5.84 9.22 -8.15
CA GLY A 53 -4.47 9.02 -7.71
C GLY A 53 -4.03 7.58 -7.42
N PHE A 54 -2.82 7.47 -6.88
CA PHE A 54 -2.04 6.26 -6.58
C PHE A 54 -2.74 5.15 -5.76
N ASP A 55 -4.01 5.34 -5.38
CA ASP A 55 -4.86 4.38 -4.66
C ASP A 55 -5.90 3.70 -5.58
N SER A 56 -5.50 3.38 -6.81
CA SER A 56 -6.32 2.57 -7.72
C SER A 56 -6.36 1.12 -7.24
N GLY A 57 -7.15 0.84 -6.19
CA GLY A 57 -7.62 -0.48 -5.80
C GLY A 57 -6.52 -1.53 -5.70
N ALA A 58 -5.57 -1.36 -4.77
CA ALA A 58 -4.66 -2.45 -4.43
C ALA A 58 -5.51 -3.69 -4.08
N ALA A 59 -5.41 -4.75 -4.88
CA ALA A 59 -6.18 -5.96 -4.63
C ALA A 59 -5.92 -6.42 -3.19
N GLU A 60 -7.00 -6.72 -2.47
CA GLU A 60 -6.91 -7.22 -1.10
C GLU A 60 -6.36 -8.65 -1.13
N PHE A 61 -5.04 -8.77 -0.98
CA PHE A 61 -4.37 -10.06 -0.91
C PHE A 61 -4.35 -10.57 0.52
N LYS A 62 -4.76 -11.82 0.73
CA LYS A 62 -4.63 -12.51 2.02
C LYS A 62 -3.25 -13.12 2.18
N CYS A 63 -2.76 -13.14 3.41
CA CYS A 63 -1.50 -13.77 3.79
C CYS A 63 -1.62 -15.29 3.59
N PRO A 64 -0.68 -15.94 2.88
CA PRO A 64 -0.71 -17.39 2.68
C PRO A 64 -0.44 -18.18 3.96
N GLN A 65 0.09 -17.55 5.01
CA GLN A 65 0.42 -18.22 6.27
C GLN A 65 -0.70 -18.13 7.32
N CYS A 66 -1.34 -16.97 7.47
CA CYS A 66 -2.34 -16.76 8.53
C CYS A 66 -3.73 -16.33 8.01
N GLY A 67 -3.89 -16.11 6.70
CA GLY A 67 -5.16 -15.68 6.10
C GLY A 67 -5.54 -14.21 6.31
N GLN A 68 -4.81 -13.46 7.14
CA GLN A 68 -5.06 -12.03 7.40
C GLN A 68 -4.79 -11.16 6.15
N PRO A 69 -5.48 -10.02 6.00
CA PRO A 69 -5.24 -9.10 4.89
C PRO A 69 -3.82 -8.53 4.94
N MET A 70 -3.19 -8.42 3.77
CA MET A 70 -1.86 -7.83 3.63
C MET A 70 -1.96 -6.36 3.24
N THR A 71 -1.03 -5.56 3.74
CA THR A 71 -0.94 -4.14 3.43
C THR A 71 0.01 -3.88 2.27
N HIS A 72 -0.43 -3.11 1.28
CA HIS A 72 0.41 -2.67 0.16
C HIS A 72 1.34 -1.53 0.60
N LEU A 73 2.66 -1.72 0.45
CA LEU A 73 3.67 -0.74 0.88
C LEU A 73 4.45 -0.09 -0.26
N GLY A 74 4.27 -0.56 -1.49
CA GLY A 74 4.99 -0.06 -2.66
C GLY A 74 6.27 -0.84 -2.97
N LYS A 75 6.97 -0.45 -4.04
CA LYS A 75 8.12 -1.20 -4.57
C LYS A 75 9.44 -0.92 -3.82
N ASN A 76 9.55 0.19 -3.10
CA ASN A 76 10.80 0.55 -2.42
C ASN A 76 10.87 0.07 -0.96
N PHE A 77 9.80 -0.57 -0.47
CA PHE A 77 9.78 -1.12 0.88
C PHE A 77 10.80 -2.25 1.03
N ARG A 78 11.66 -2.14 2.04
CA ARG A 78 12.56 -3.19 2.48
C ARG A 78 12.10 -3.69 3.83
N ALA A 79 11.61 -4.93 3.89
CA ALA A 79 11.18 -5.51 5.15
C ALA A 79 12.34 -5.60 6.16
N PRO A 80 12.08 -5.24 7.43
CA PRO A 80 12.94 -5.64 8.53
C PRO A 80 13.06 -7.17 8.59
N VAL A 81 14.09 -7.67 9.27
CA VAL A 81 14.20 -9.10 9.56
C VAL A 81 12.97 -9.56 10.36
N GLN A 82 12.51 -10.79 10.16
CA GLN A 82 11.23 -11.26 10.71
C GLN A 82 11.14 -11.11 12.25
N ASN A 83 12.25 -11.34 12.97
CA ASN A 83 12.31 -11.26 14.43
C ASN A 83 12.51 -9.83 14.97
N ASP A 84 12.78 -8.84 14.12
CA ASP A 84 12.95 -7.44 14.53
C ASP A 84 11.59 -6.80 14.83
N ALA A 85 11.10 -7.01 16.05
CA ALA A 85 9.82 -6.48 16.49
C ALA A 85 9.76 -4.95 16.40
N GLU A 86 10.87 -4.26 16.66
CA GLU A 86 10.93 -2.80 16.62
C GLU A 86 10.77 -2.27 15.20
N GLY A 87 11.53 -2.80 14.24
CA GLY A 87 11.44 -2.41 12.84
C GLY A 87 10.06 -2.67 12.23
N TRP A 88 9.41 -3.79 12.60
CA TRP A 88 8.05 -4.08 12.16
C TRP A 88 7.02 -3.13 12.75
N GLU A 89 7.20 -2.71 14.00
CA GLU A 89 6.33 -1.73 14.65
C GLU A 89 6.52 -0.32 14.08
N VAL A 90 7.76 0.08 13.79
CA VAL A 90 8.09 1.31 13.05
C VAL A 90 7.32 1.34 11.73
N ALA A 91 7.43 0.26 10.93
CA ALA A 91 6.73 0.17 9.65
C ALA A 91 5.20 0.22 9.83
N ARG A 92 4.65 -0.46 10.84
CA ARG A 92 3.21 -0.45 11.14
C ARG A 92 2.71 0.96 11.44
N ARG A 93 3.41 1.71 12.30
CA ARG A 93 3.03 3.08 12.67
C ARG A 93 3.07 4.05 11.51
N LEU A 94 4.13 4.00 10.69
CA LEU A 94 4.23 4.85 9.49
C LEU A 94 3.07 4.58 8.53
N VAL A 95 2.72 3.32 8.33
CA VAL A 95 1.67 2.90 7.40
C VAL A 95 0.28 3.29 7.89
N ASN A 96 0.04 3.16 9.20
CA ASN A 96 -1.18 3.64 9.85
C ASN A 96 -1.31 5.16 9.77
N ALA A 97 -0.21 5.90 9.79
CA ALA A 97 -0.17 7.34 9.56
C ALA A 97 -0.29 7.73 8.07
N GLY A 98 -0.57 6.77 7.18
CA GLY A 98 -0.79 7.01 5.75
C GLY A 98 0.48 7.04 4.89
N PHE A 99 1.67 6.85 5.48
CA PHE A 99 2.89 6.76 4.69
C PHE A 99 2.89 5.47 3.87
N ARG A 100 3.34 5.58 2.63
CA ARG A 100 3.68 4.46 1.76
C ARG A 100 5.12 4.67 1.32
N TYR A 101 5.93 3.62 1.28
CA TYR A 101 7.37 3.68 0.97
C TYR A 101 7.58 3.99 -0.53
N ALA A 102 7.16 5.17 -0.94
CA ALA A 102 7.33 5.73 -2.26
C ALA A 102 8.76 6.28 -2.40
N HIS A 103 9.09 6.80 -3.58
CA HIS A 103 10.35 7.52 -3.76
C HIS A 103 10.29 8.83 -2.96
N THR A 104 10.84 8.80 -1.74
CA THR A 104 11.09 9.98 -0.92
C THR A 104 12.58 10.29 -0.98
N TRP A 105 12.91 11.58 -0.89
CA TRP A 105 14.29 12.07 -0.79
C TRP A 105 14.86 11.98 0.64
N ARG A 106 14.03 11.60 1.62
CA ARG A 106 14.40 11.45 3.03
C ARG A 106 14.35 9.98 3.46
N PRO A 107 15.30 9.52 4.29
CA PRO A 107 15.24 8.20 4.89
C PRO A 107 14.09 8.12 5.90
N TYR A 108 13.44 6.96 5.98
CA TYR A 108 12.47 6.66 7.03
C TYR A 108 13.19 6.40 8.37
N PRO A 109 12.54 6.69 9.51
CA PRO A 109 13.10 6.40 10.82
C PRO A 109 13.32 4.90 10.98
N THR A 110 14.38 4.50 11.69
CA THR A 110 14.71 3.11 11.96
C THR A 110 14.41 2.67 13.39
N ARG A 111 14.28 3.63 14.33
CA ARG A 111 13.96 3.37 15.74
C ARG A 111 12.55 3.84 16.06
N LEU A 112 11.88 3.12 16.95
CA LEU A 112 10.49 3.38 17.30
C LEU A 112 10.27 4.76 17.92
N ARG A 113 11.23 5.22 18.73
CA ARG A 113 11.18 6.53 19.40
C ARG A 113 11.15 7.72 18.43
N ASP A 114 11.75 7.56 17.24
CA ASP A 114 11.89 8.64 16.26
C ASP A 114 10.66 8.74 15.33
N VAL A 115 9.76 7.73 15.39
CA VAL A 115 8.61 7.62 14.48
C VAL A 115 7.60 8.73 14.70
N THR A 116 7.27 9.06 15.94
CA THR A 116 6.28 10.09 16.25
C THR A 116 6.72 11.46 15.71
N ALA A 117 7.94 11.88 16.04
CA ALA A 117 8.51 13.12 15.55
C ALA A 117 8.61 13.15 14.02
N PHE A 118 8.94 12.02 13.39
CA PHE A 118 8.95 11.91 11.93
C PHE A 118 7.56 12.10 11.33
N ILE A 119 6.52 11.46 11.89
CA ILE A 119 5.15 11.59 11.40
C ILE A 119 4.72 13.06 11.49
N GLU A 120 4.91 13.71 12.64
CA GLU A 120 4.52 15.10 12.86
C GLU A 120 5.21 16.08 11.89
N GLN A 121 6.49 15.84 11.60
CA GLN A 121 7.26 16.70 10.68
C GLN A 121 6.91 16.51 9.21
N ASN A 122 6.45 15.31 8.82
CA ASN A 122 6.27 14.94 7.41
C ASN A 122 4.79 14.71 7.03
N SER A 123 3.85 14.88 7.95
CA SER A 123 2.43 14.81 7.65
C SER A 123 1.97 16.13 7.00
N CYS A 124 1.25 16.01 5.88
CA CYS A 124 0.66 17.18 5.24
C CYS A 124 -0.53 17.64 6.09
N LYS A 125 -0.35 18.68 6.90
CA LYS A 125 -1.45 19.29 7.66
C LYS A 125 -2.51 19.79 6.69
N SER A 126 -3.76 19.40 6.92
CA SER A 126 -4.92 19.95 6.24
C SER A 126 -5.04 21.46 6.52
N PRO A 127 -5.76 22.22 5.67
CA PRO A 127 -6.04 23.63 5.95
C PRO A 127 -6.68 23.84 7.34
N GLY A 128 -7.57 22.94 7.77
CA GLY A 128 -8.21 22.99 9.08
C GLY A 128 -7.23 22.79 10.25
N GLU A 129 -6.31 21.82 10.15
CA GLU A 129 -5.27 21.62 11.18
C GLU A 129 -4.34 22.83 11.31
N ARG A 130 -3.98 23.46 10.18
CA ARG A 130 -3.17 24.69 10.21
C ARG A 130 -3.87 25.84 10.92
N LEU A 131 -5.18 25.98 10.69
CA LEU A 131 -6.01 26.99 11.38
C LEU A 131 -6.08 26.72 12.89
N LEU A 132 -6.21 25.46 13.31
CA LEU A 132 -6.21 25.10 14.74
C LEU A 132 -4.88 25.43 15.43
N ASP A 133 -3.75 25.15 14.78
CA ASP A 133 -2.43 25.52 15.31
C ASP A 133 -2.26 27.04 15.45
N GLN A 134 -2.72 27.80 14.44
CA GLN A 134 -2.69 29.26 14.47
C GLN A 134 -3.49 29.80 15.67
N TRP A 135 -4.62 29.18 16.01
CA TRP A 135 -5.47 29.58 17.13
C TRP A 135 -4.83 29.26 18.49
N LYS A 136 -4.22 28.08 18.63
CA LYS A 136 -3.52 27.66 19.87
C LYS A 136 -2.31 28.52 20.19
N GLY A 137 -1.63 29.08 19.18
CA GLY A 137 -0.47 29.96 19.38
C GLY A 137 -0.80 31.39 19.80
N GLN A 138 -2.09 31.74 19.89
CA GLN A 138 -2.57 33.07 20.30
C GLN A 138 -3.10 33.11 21.75
N SER A 139 -3.17 31.96 22.43
CA SER A 139 -3.55 31.82 23.85
C SER A 139 -2.31 31.68 24.73
#